data_AF-A0A6V6ZQD3-F1
#
_entry.id   AF-A0A6V6ZQD3-F1
#
_cell.length_a   1.000
_cell.length_b   1.000
_cell.length_c   1.000
_cell.angle_alpha   90.00
_cell.angle_beta   90.00
_cell.angle_gamma   90.00
#
_symmetry.space_group_name_H-M   'P 1'
#
loop_
_entity.id
_entity.type
_entity.pdbx_description
1 polymer ?
#
loop_
_entity_poly.entity_id
_entity_poly.type
_entity_poly.pdbx_seq_one_letter_code
_entity_poly.pdbx_strand_id
1 'polypeptide(L)'
;MAMKIRLARGGSKKRPFYRIVAADSRMPRDGRFIEKLGTYNPLLPKDSEERVKMNMERIQYWLDQGAQPTDRIARMLEAAGTRDKAERNNPNKGTPGKKAQERAEEKAAKAAEAAEAAAAPAEEAAAEE
;
A
#
# COMPACT_ATOMS: atom_id res chain seq x y z
N MET A 1 -1.58 22.84 9.91
CA MET A 1 -1.64 23.68 8.71
C MET A 1 -0.86 22.94 7.62
N ALA A 2 -1.51 22.02 6.91
CA ALA A 2 -0.84 21.20 5.90
C ALA A 2 -1.63 21.28 4.59
N MET A 3 -1.00 21.81 3.55
CA MET A 3 -1.53 21.82 2.20
C MET A 3 -1.55 20.38 1.68
N LYS A 4 -2.69 19.92 1.17
CA LYS A 4 -2.83 18.57 0.62
C LYS A 4 -3.31 18.63 -0.81
N ILE A 5 -2.70 17.81 -1.66
CA ILE A 5 -3.25 17.46 -2.96
C ILE A 5 -4.14 16.23 -2.74
N ARG A 6 -5.45 16.40 -2.88
CA ARG A 6 -6.45 15.38 -2.53
C ARG A 6 -7.54 15.23 -3.60
N LEU A 7 -8.29 14.14 -3.51
CA LEU A 7 -9.46 13.90 -4.35
C LEU A 7 -10.71 14.47 -3.69
N ALA A 8 -11.36 15.41 -4.35
CA ALA A 8 -12.71 15.85 -4.02
C ALA A 8 -13.71 15.03 -4.82
N ARG A 9 -14.73 14.47 -4.16
CA ARG A 9 -15.75 13.67 -4.84
C ARG A 9 -16.80 14.60 -5.44
N GLY A 10 -17.17 14.29 -6.66
CA GLY A 10 -18.35 14.79 -7.33
C GLY A 10 -19.06 13.65 -8.08
N GLY A 11 -19.84 14.04 -9.08
CA GLY A 11 -20.70 13.12 -9.81
C GLY A 11 -22.00 12.84 -9.06
N SER A 12 -22.70 11.79 -9.47
CA SER A 12 -24.01 11.41 -8.94
C SER A 12 -23.98 10.05 -8.26
N LYS A 13 -25.11 9.65 -7.67
CA LYS A 13 -25.26 8.33 -7.06
C LYS A 13 -24.90 7.24 -8.08
N LYS A 14 -24.06 6.29 -7.67
CA LYS A 14 -23.51 5.20 -8.52
C LYS A 14 -22.65 5.66 -9.71
N ARG A 15 -22.35 6.96 -9.86
CA ARG A 15 -21.47 7.50 -10.90
C ARG A 15 -20.41 8.44 -10.29
N PRO A 16 -19.37 7.89 -9.63
CA PRO A 16 -18.35 8.69 -8.98
C PRO A 16 -17.47 9.40 -10.01
N PHE A 17 -17.21 10.68 -9.77
CA PHE A 17 -16.21 11.46 -10.50
C PHE A 17 -15.37 12.22 -9.49
N TYR A 18 -14.05 12.28 -9.67
CA TYR A 18 -13.16 12.95 -8.73
C TYR A 18 -12.47 14.14 -9.38
N ARG A 19 -12.31 15.20 -8.60
CA ARG A 19 -11.49 16.36 -8.95
C ARG A 19 -10.21 16.27 -8.13
N ILE A 20 -9.06 16.47 -8.79
CA ILE A 20 -7.77 16.58 -8.10
C ILE A 20 -7.64 18.04 -7.70
N VAL A 21 -7.54 18.30 -6.39
CA VAL A 21 -7.56 19.65 -5.84
C VAL A 21 -6.43 19.87 -4.84
N ALA A 22 -5.89 21.08 -4.84
CA ALA A 22 -5.05 21.58 -3.76
C ALA A 22 -5.94 22.26 -2.71
N ALA A 23 -5.90 21.78 -1.48
CA ALA A 23 -6.71 22.33 -0.39
C ALA A 23 -5.99 22.19 0.96
N ASP A 24 -6.35 23.05 1.91
CA ASP A 24 -5.95 22.86 3.31
C ASP A 24 -6.59 21.57 3.85
N SER A 25 -5.77 20.77 4.54
CA SER A 25 -6.18 19.58 5.28
C SER A 25 -7.46 19.71 6.12
N ARG A 26 -7.71 20.88 6.71
CA ARG A 26 -8.84 21.16 7.61
C ARG A 26 -10.17 21.36 6.88
N MET A 27 -10.12 21.67 5.58
CA MET A 27 -11.32 21.95 4.81
C MET A 27 -12.10 20.66 4.51
N PRO A 28 -13.44 20.70 4.44
CA PRO A 28 -14.25 19.52 4.10
C PRO A 28 -13.88 18.96 2.72
N ARG A 29 -14.00 17.63 2.54
CA ARG A 29 -13.54 16.92 1.33
C ARG A 29 -14.02 17.57 0.02
N ASP A 30 -15.32 17.89 -0.03
CA ASP A 30 -16.00 18.38 -1.24
C ASP A 30 -16.31 19.88 -1.19
N GLY A 31 -15.75 20.61 -0.21
CA GLY A 31 -15.99 22.05 -0.07
C GLY A 31 -14.95 22.90 -0.78
N ARG A 32 -14.66 24.08 -0.21
CA ARG A 32 -13.74 25.05 -0.78
C ARG A 32 -12.33 24.46 -0.91
N PHE A 33 -11.77 24.59 -2.10
CA PHE A 33 -10.38 24.29 -2.43
C PHE A 33 -9.72 25.57 -2.96
N ILE A 34 -8.39 25.55 -3.04
CA ILE A 34 -7.59 26.70 -3.52
C ILE A 34 -7.50 26.62 -5.04
N GLU A 35 -7.12 25.46 -5.57
CA GLU A 35 -6.94 25.26 -7.00
C GLU A 35 -7.38 23.86 -7.44
N LYS A 36 -7.97 23.77 -8.64
CA LYS A 36 -8.27 22.51 -9.31
C LYS A 36 -7.11 22.15 -10.23
N LEU A 37 -6.45 21.04 -9.92
CA LEU A 37 -5.24 20.56 -10.62
C LEU A 37 -5.55 19.49 -11.66
N GLY A 38 -6.74 18.91 -11.65
CA GLY A 38 -7.10 17.87 -12.59
C GLY A 38 -8.39 17.13 -12.28
N THR A 39 -8.56 15.98 -12.91
CA THR A 39 -9.73 15.11 -12.78
C THR A 39 -9.33 13.64 -12.82
N TYR A 40 -10.09 12.82 -12.09
CA TYR A 40 -9.97 11.37 -12.10
C TYR A 40 -11.36 10.74 -12.26
N ASN A 41 -11.52 9.93 -13.31
CA ASN A 41 -12.73 9.17 -13.58
C ASN A 41 -12.47 7.66 -13.43
N PRO A 42 -12.88 7.03 -12.32
CA PRO A 42 -12.62 5.61 -12.08
C PRO A 42 -13.45 4.68 -12.98
N LEU A 43 -14.52 5.18 -13.62
CA LEU A 43 -15.39 4.40 -14.49
C LEU A 43 -14.79 4.14 -15.87
N LEU A 44 -13.76 4.90 -16.25
CA LEU A 44 -13.06 4.67 -17.51
C LEU A 44 -12.05 3.51 -17.37
N PRO A 45 -11.80 2.78 -18.47
CA PRO A 45 -10.76 1.75 -18.55
C PRO A 45 -9.40 2.27 -18.06
N LYS A 46 -8.55 1.37 -17.55
CA LYS A 46 -7.25 1.76 -16.97
C LYS A 46 -6.34 2.44 -17.99
N ASP A 47 -6.43 2.00 -19.23
CA ASP A 47 -5.58 2.42 -20.35
C ASP A 47 -6.11 3.68 -21.04
N SER A 48 -7.27 4.20 -20.59
CA SER A 48 -7.82 5.45 -21.12
C SER A 48 -7.05 6.65 -20.56
N GLU A 49 -6.52 7.49 -21.45
CA GLU A 49 -5.88 8.77 -21.11
C GLU A 49 -6.85 9.71 -20.38
N GLU A 50 -8.15 9.61 -20.69
CA GLU A 50 -9.17 10.44 -20.04
C GLU A 50 -9.46 10.05 -18.61
N ARG A 51 -9.00 8.87 -18.19
CA ARG A 51 -9.18 8.38 -16.83
C ARG A 51 -8.54 9.31 -15.82
N VAL A 52 -7.34 9.82 -16.11
CA VAL A 52 -6.58 10.70 -15.21
C VAL A 52 -6.04 11.87 -16.03
N LYS A 53 -6.61 13.06 -15.83
CA LYS A 53 -6.11 14.29 -16.44
C LYS A 53 -5.49 15.16 -15.34
N MET A 54 -4.24 15.55 -15.50
CA MET A 54 -3.49 16.35 -14.53
C MET A 54 -2.79 17.51 -15.21
N ASN A 55 -2.83 18.68 -14.58
CA ASN A 55 -1.94 19.78 -14.92
C ASN A 55 -0.63 19.59 -14.14
N MET A 56 0.38 19.03 -14.82
CA MET A 56 1.66 18.67 -14.20
C MET A 56 2.45 19.88 -13.71
N GLU A 57 2.41 20.98 -14.44
CA GLU A 57 3.11 22.23 -14.07
C GLU A 57 2.61 22.76 -12.73
N ARG A 58 1.28 22.85 -12.56
CA ARG A 58 0.67 23.33 -11.33
C ARG A 58 0.85 22.34 -10.18
N ILE A 59 0.80 21.04 -10.46
CA ILE A 59 1.08 20.03 -9.44
C ILE A 59 2.50 20.18 -8.92
N GLN A 60 3.49 20.29 -9.82
CA GLN A 60 4.89 20.44 -9.44
C GLN A 60 5.08 21.68 -8.56
N TYR A 61 4.52 22.82 -8.95
CA TYR A 61 4.50 24.03 -8.13
C TYR A 61 4.01 23.76 -6.71
N TRP A 62 2.86 23.09 -6.54
CA TRP A 62 2.32 22.80 -5.21
C TRP A 62 3.19 21.81 -4.43
N LEU A 63 3.83 20.85 -5.10
CA LEU A 63 4.77 19.94 -4.46
C LEU A 63 6.01 20.68 -3.95
N ASP A 64 6.53 21.63 -4.74
CA ASP A 64 7.67 22.47 -4.35
C ASP A 64 7.33 23.40 -3.19
N GLN A 65 6.08 23.85 -3.11
CA GLN A 65 5.54 24.59 -1.95
C GLN A 65 5.26 23.68 -0.72
N GLY A 66 5.60 22.40 -0.77
CA GLY A 66 5.47 21.46 0.35
C GLY A 66 4.10 20.80 0.50
N ALA A 67 3.24 20.85 -0.54
CA ALA A 67 1.96 20.16 -0.49
C ALA A 67 2.13 18.63 -0.49
N GLN A 68 1.43 17.97 0.43
CA GLN A 68 1.50 16.52 0.59
C GLN A 68 0.39 15.83 -0.22
N PRO A 69 0.71 14.95 -1.19
CA PRO A 69 -0.31 14.18 -1.90
C PRO A 69 -0.91 13.08 -1.02
N THR A 70 -2.13 12.65 -1.31
CA THR A 70 -2.71 11.43 -0.73
C THR A 70 -2.20 10.17 -1.44
N ASP A 71 -2.30 8.99 -0.79
CA ASP A 71 -1.80 7.71 -1.32
C ASP A 71 -2.22 7.43 -2.77
N ARG A 72 -3.49 7.74 -3.10
CA ARG A 72 -4.03 7.51 -4.45
C ARG A 72 -3.42 8.45 -5.48
N ILE A 73 -3.20 9.71 -5.12
CA ILE A 73 -2.58 10.70 -6.01
C ILE A 73 -1.10 10.40 -6.16
N ALA A 74 -0.42 10.00 -5.10
CA ALA A 74 0.96 9.52 -5.17
C ALA A 74 1.10 8.38 -6.20
N ARG A 75 0.21 7.36 -6.18
CA ARG A 75 0.20 6.29 -7.21
C ARG A 75 0.01 6.80 -8.63
N MET A 76 -0.80 7.84 -8.81
CA MET A 76 -1.02 8.40 -10.14
C MET A 76 0.20 9.20 -10.62
N LEU A 77 0.89 9.90 -9.70
CA LEU A 77 2.13 10.61 -10.01
C LEU A 77 3.30 9.65 -10.28
N GLU A 78 3.36 8.52 -9.56
CA GLU A 78 4.29 7.43 -9.85
C GLU A 78 4.04 6.83 -11.24
N ALA A 79 2.77 6.60 -11.60
CA ALA A 79 2.41 6.12 -12.93
C ALA A 79 2.72 7.13 -14.05
N ALA A 80 2.71 8.42 -13.73
CA ALA A 80 3.11 9.50 -14.65
C ALA A 80 4.63 9.74 -14.68
N GLY A 81 5.42 9.02 -13.89
CA GLY A 81 6.88 9.15 -13.84
C GLY A 81 7.41 10.40 -13.14
N THR A 82 6.56 11.15 -12.42
CA THR A 82 6.95 12.40 -11.74
C THR A 82 7.55 12.14 -10.35
N ARG A 83 7.28 10.98 -9.76
CA ARG A 83 7.80 10.60 -8.45
C ARG A 83 8.28 9.16 -8.49
N ASP A 84 9.35 8.89 -7.75
CA ASP A 84 9.81 7.54 -7.52
C ASP A 84 8.74 6.70 -6.84
N LYS A 85 8.65 5.44 -7.29
CA LYS A 85 7.68 4.49 -6.77
C LYS A 85 8.06 4.13 -5.34
N ALA A 86 7.23 4.52 -4.38
CA ALA A 86 7.45 4.14 -3.00
C ALA A 86 7.28 2.61 -2.85
N GLU A 87 8.24 1.95 -2.21
CA GLU A 87 8.10 0.54 -1.84
C GLU A 87 7.01 0.38 -0.78
N ARG A 88 5.88 -0.19 -1.19
CA ARG A 88 4.74 -0.50 -0.31
C ARG A 88 4.66 -2.01 -0.12
N ASN A 89 5.74 -2.60 0.40
CA ASN A 89 5.75 -3.99 0.84
C ASN A 89 5.30 -4.04 2.30
N ASN A 90 4.36 -4.93 2.62
CA ASN A 90 4.06 -5.27 4.01
C ASN A 90 4.75 -6.61 4.31
N PRO A 91 5.98 -6.59 4.87
CA PRO A 91 6.79 -7.79 5.08
C PRO A 91 6.15 -8.79 6.06
N ASN A 92 5.18 -8.36 6.87
CA ASN A 92 4.48 -9.22 7.81
C ASN A 92 3.22 -9.87 7.24
N LYS A 93 2.81 -9.51 6.00
CA LYS A 93 1.61 -10.05 5.36
C LYS A 93 1.87 -11.48 4.90
N GLY A 94 1.55 -12.45 5.75
CA GLY A 94 1.76 -13.88 5.50
C GLY A 94 2.49 -14.60 6.63
N THR A 95 3.00 -13.86 7.62
CA THR A 95 3.56 -14.48 8.83
C THR A 95 2.43 -15.06 9.70
N PRO A 96 2.50 -16.34 10.11
CA PRO A 96 1.59 -16.88 11.11
C PRO A 96 1.69 -16.05 12.39
N GLY A 97 0.57 -15.79 13.07
CA GLY A 97 0.60 -15.06 14.34
C GLY A 97 1.48 -15.78 15.38
N LYS A 98 1.97 -15.05 16.40
CA LYS A 98 2.91 -15.56 17.41
C LYS A 98 2.52 -16.93 17.99
N LYS A 99 1.25 -17.13 18.33
CA LYS A 99 0.73 -18.42 18.85
C LYS A 99 0.81 -19.59 17.86
N ALA A 100 0.78 -19.32 16.56
CA ALA A 100 0.94 -20.35 15.52
C ALA A 100 2.42 -20.68 15.30
N GLN A 101 3.31 -19.69 15.48
CA GLN A 101 4.76 -19.89 15.45
C GLN A 101 5.21 -20.72 16.66
N GLU A 102 4.79 -20.34 17.87
CA GLU A 102 5.10 -21.06 19.12
C GLU A 102 4.65 -22.53 19.07
N ARG A 103 3.46 -22.82 18.52
CA ARG A 103 3.01 -24.21 18.33
C ARG A 103 3.77 -24.98 17.25
N ALA A 104 4.21 -24.30 16.19
CA ALA A 104 5.01 -24.93 15.16
C ALA A 104 6.42 -25.26 15.68
N GLU A 105 6.99 -24.37 16.50
CA GLU A 105 8.28 -24.55 17.18
C GLU A 105 8.21 -25.65 18.24
N GLU A 106 7.16 -25.69 19.08
CA GLU A 106 6.96 -26.75 20.07
C GLU A 106 6.75 -28.12 19.38
N LYS A 107 5.97 -28.15 18.29
CA LYS A 107 5.77 -29.37 17.51
C LYS A 107 7.03 -29.80 16.77
N ALA A 108 7.85 -28.87 16.29
CA ALA A 108 9.13 -29.16 15.65
C ALA A 108 10.18 -29.63 16.65
N ALA A 109 10.26 -29.01 17.84
CA ALA A 109 11.13 -29.43 18.93
C ALA A 109 10.76 -30.84 19.41
N LYS A 110 9.47 -31.11 19.60
CA LYS A 110 8.97 -32.44 19.97
C LYS A 110 9.17 -33.49 18.88
N ALA A 111 9.11 -33.10 17.60
CA ALA A 111 9.41 -34.00 16.48
C ALA A 111 10.91 -34.26 16.33
N ALA A 112 11.77 -33.27 16.62
CA ALA A 112 13.22 -33.43 16.63
C ALA A 112 13.68 -34.32 17.79
N GLU A 113 13.14 -34.12 19.00
CA GLU A 113 13.43 -34.94 20.18
C GLU A 113 12.95 -36.39 19.97
N ALA A 114 11.78 -36.58 19.34
CA ALA A 114 11.29 -37.91 18.97
C ALA A 114 12.11 -38.58 17.85
N ALA A 115 12.69 -37.81 16.92
CA ALA A 115 13.58 -38.32 15.89
C ALA A 115 14.98 -38.67 16.45
N GLU A 116 15.49 -37.89 17.40
CA GLU A 116 16.74 -38.16 18.11
C GLU A 116 16.61 -39.40 19.00
N ALA A 117 15.50 -39.55 19.74
CA ALA A 117 15.18 -40.75 20.52
C ALA A 117 14.95 -42.00 19.65
N ALA A 118 14.55 -41.85 18.38
CA ALA A 118 14.40 -42.94 17.42
C ALA A 118 15.69 -43.25 16.63
N ALA A 119 16.69 -42.37 16.66
CA ALA A 119 18.01 -42.59 16.08
C ALA A 119 19.02 -43.18 17.10
N ALA A 120 18.80 -42.95 18.40
CA ALA A 120 19.58 -43.57 19.48
C ALA A 120 19.59 -45.13 19.52
N PRO A 121 18.53 -45.88 19.13
CA PRO A 121 18.60 -47.34 19.15
C PRO A 121 19.30 -47.92 17.90
N ALA A 122 19.78 -47.10 16.96
CA ALA A 122 20.54 -47.57 15.80
C ALA A 122 22.07 -47.53 16.03
N GLU A 123 22.58 -46.81 17.04
CA GLU A 123 24.00 -46.87 17.40
C GLU A 123 24.32 -48.01 18.39
N GLU A 124 23.30 -48.59 19.06
CA GLU A 124 23.48 -49.79 19.91
C GLU A 124 23.35 -51.11 19.13
N ALA A 125 22.90 -51.10 17.86
CA ALA A 125 22.82 -52.29 17.00
C ALA A 125 23.98 -52.43 15.99
N ALA A 126 24.93 -51.49 15.95
CA ALA A 126 26.14 -51.58 15.12
C ALA A 126 27.44 -51.78 15.93
N ALA A 127 27.34 -51.88 17.26
CA ALA A 127 28.47 -52.15 18.15
C ALA A 127 28.51 -53.59 18.70
N GLU A 128 27.52 -54.44 18.37
CA GLU A 128 27.52 -55.86 18.73
C GLU A 128 27.01 -56.73 17.56
N GLU A 129 27.84 -56.90 16.52
CA GLU A 129 28.10 -58.18 15.81
C GLU A 129 29.34 -58.06 14.89
#